data_AF-A0A1H6RZH3-F1
#
_entry.id   AF-A0A1H6RZH3-F1
#
_cell.length_a   1.000
_cell.length_b   1.000
_cell.length_c   1.000
_cell.angle_alpha   90.00
_cell.angle_beta   90.00
_cell.angle_gamma   90.00
#
_symmetry.space_group_name_H-M   'P 1'
#
loop_
_entity.id
_entity.type
_entity.pdbx_description
1 polymer ?
#
loop_
_entity_poly.entity_id
_entity_poly.type
_entity_poly.pdbx_seq_one_letter_code
_entity_poly.pdbx_strand_id
1 'polypeptide(L)'
;MIYISKGYETKNLTPVKSELDDFETIVNSKITTFEDVSSVDVIKRLRAYYFISGELSEPIRSNKTLLRKTLLAIDYDGLDLTAEEFESHLLNKINALTFYAYPSIRHGMAGTRYRLIIKTDRPFTKEENTPLIKFVTDHIGLPYDQASETWSQAMGLKVTFEDEESYLDKCIYNEGKGVLKIDNAIEKMAERTAKKKDRSKPAFTVQYSRKRTFTAEFLESLIDPVEKGSRNVHLTKLIGKMFSLGMTAEAVYSYAYIINEYSFEEPLDDEEVNKTFRSILKKDVEKMEKEGAD
;
A
#
# COMPACT_ATOMS: atom_id res chain seq x y z
N MET A 1 10.71 1.59 24.87
CA MET A 1 9.88 0.76 25.77
C MET A 1 8.64 0.32 25.01
N ILE A 2 8.19 -0.92 25.22
CA ILE A 2 6.90 -1.40 24.70
C ILE A 2 5.79 -1.08 25.70
N TYR A 3 4.66 -0.62 25.18
CA TYR A 3 3.43 -0.41 25.93
C TYR A 3 2.30 -1.20 25.28
N ILE A 4 1.47 -1.88 26.07
CA ILE A 4 0.39 -2.73 25.57
C ILE A 4 -0.99 -2.27 26.05
N SER A 5 -2.01 -2.53 25.23
CA SER A 5 -3.43 -2.44 25.62
C SER A 5 -4.16 -3.72 25.21
N LYS A 6 -5.31 -3.96 25.83
CA LYS A 6 -6.24 -5.01 25.42
C LYS A 6 -7.41 -4.35 24.68
N GLY A 7 -7.62 -4.73 23.42
CA GLY A 7 -8.58 -4.09 22.52
C GLY A 7 -8.04 -2.84 21.81
N TYR A 8 -8.40 -2.66 20.53
CA TYR A 8 -7.87 -1.55 19.72
C TYR A 8 -8.42 -0.16 20.11
N GLU A 9 -9.61 -0.10 20.72
CA GLU A 9 -10.23 1.15 21.17
C GLU A 9 -9.64 1.66 22.49
N THR A 10 -8.95 0.78 23.24
CA THR A 10 -8.41 1.10 24.54
C THR A 10 -7.31 2.16 24.44
N LYS A 11 -7.46 3.21 25.24
CA LYS A 11 -6.49 4.31 25.32
C LYS A 11 -5.45 4.08 26.42
N ASN A 12 -5.82 3.50 27.55
CA ASN A 12 -4.87 3.25 28.63
C ASN A 12 -3.92 2.13 28.23
N LEU A 13 -2.63 2.37 28.45
CA LEU A 13 -1.56 1.46 28.11
C LEU A 13 -0.87 0.96 29.39
N THR A 14 -0.31 -0.24 29.32
CA THR A 14 0.51 -0.83 30.38
C THR A 14 1.93 -0.97 29.86
N PRO A 15 2.96 -0.39 30.52
CA PRO A 15 4.34 -0.60 30.12
C PRO A 15 4.75 -2.07 30.33
N VAL A 16 5.43 -2.65 29.35
CA VAL A 16 6.00 -3.98 29.44
C VAL A 16 7.39 -3.86 30.06
N LYS A 17 7.59 -4.52 31.21
CA LYS A 17 8.92 -4.65 31.82
C LYS A 17 9.63 -5.83 31.18
N SER A 18 10.74 -5.54 30.49
CA SER A 18 11.54 -6.52 29.75
C SER A 18 13.00 -6.10 29.82
N GLU A 19 13.89 -7.07 30.02
CA GLU A 19 15.34 -6.87 29.90
C GLU A 19 15.80 -6.93 28.44
N LEU A 20 14.92 -7.39 27.54
CA LEU A 20 15.16 -7.39 26.10
C LEU A 20 14.92 -6.00 25.53
N ASP A 21 15.56 -5.70 24.40
CA ASP A 21 15.21 -4.50 23.65
C ASP A 21 13.77 -4.58 23.10
N ASP A 22 13.25 -3.44 22.63
CA ASP A 22 11.87 -3.33 22.17
C ASP A 22 11.56 -4.28 21.01
N PHE A 23 12.51 -4.52 20.10
CA PHE A 23 12.32 -5.39 18.95
C PHE A 23 12.23 -6.85 19.40
N GLU A 24 13.21 -7.30 20.20
CA GLU A 24 13.23 -8.64 20.77
C GLU A 24 12.03 -8.93 21.68
N THR A 25 11.55 -7.91 22.40
CA THR A 25 10.32 -8.01 23.20
C THR A 25 9.10 -8.33 22.33
N ILE A 26 9.01 -7.80 21.11
CA ILE A 26 7.92 -8.10 20.16
C ILE A 26 8.10 -9.48 19.53
N VAL A 27 9.33 -9.84 19.13
CA VAL A 27 9.64 -11.16 18.57
C VAL A 27 9.24 -12.25 19.57
N ASN A 28 9.63 -12.09 20.84
CA ASN A 28 9.37 -13.04 21.92
C ASN A 28 8.00 -12.84 22.61
N SER A 29 7.13 -11.96 22.08
CA SER A 29 5.82 -11.75 22.68
C SER A 29 4.96 -13.03 22.61
N LYS A 30 4.09 -13.24 23.59
CA LYS A 30 3.17 -14.38 23.60
C LYS A 30 2.23 -14.38 22.38
N ILE A 31 1.95 -15.57 21.84
CA ILE A 31 0.87 -15.81 20.87
C ILE A 31 -0.43 -16.02 21.64
N THR A 32 -1.50 -15.34 21.23
CA THR A 32 -2.83 -15.54 21.82
C THR A 32 -3.69 -16.37 20.89
N THR A 33 -4.04 -17.59 21.31
CA THR A 33 -4.90 -18.49 20.54
C THR A 33 -6.36 -18.37 20.96
N PHE A 34 -7.27 -18.40 19.99
CA PHE A 34 -8.72 -18.47 20.18
C PHE A 34 -9.31 -19.59 19.33
N GLU A 35 -10.42 -20.18 19.76
CA GLU A 35 -11.03 -21.31 19.02
C GLU A 35 -12.08 -20.85 17.99
N ASP A 36 -12.79 -19.77 18.28
CA ASP A 36 -13.95 -19.34 17.49
C ASP A 36 -13.64 -18.13 16.59
N VAL A 37 -13.44 -18.42 15.30
CA VAL A 37 -13.20 -17.45 14.24
C VAL A 37 -14.38 -16.48 14.06
N SER A 38 -15.62 -16.92 14.32
CA SER A 38 -16.81 -16.05 14.14
C SER A 38 -16.83 -14.86 15.10
N SER A 39 -16.10 -14.97 16.21
CA SER A 39 -15.93 -13.91 17.21
C SER A 39 -14.78 -12.92 16.89
N VAL A 40 -14.19 -12.95 15.69
CA VAL A 40 -12.99 -12.16 15.35
C VAL A 40 -13.11 -10.66 15.67
N ASP A 41 -14.26 -10.03 15.41
CA ASP A 41 -14.45 -8.60 15.69
C ASP A 41 -14.56 -8.30 17.18
N VAL A 42 -15.21 -9.18 17.94
CA VAL A 42 -15.26 -9.12 19.41
C VAL A 42 -13.86 -9.31 19.99
N ILE A 43 -13.09 -10.25 19.44
CA ILE A 43 -11.72 -10.52 19.85
C ILE A 43 -10.85 -9.29 19.61
N LYS A 44 -10.87 -8.70 18.41
CA LYS A 44 -10.12 -7.47 18.10
C LYS A 44 -10.47 -6.33 19.06
N ARG A 45 -11.77 -6.11 19.30
CA ARG A 45 -12.23 -4.97 20.11
C ARG A 45 -11.91 -5.13 21.59
N LEU A 46 -11.98 -6.35 22.15
CA LEU A 46 -12.01 -6.54 23.61
C LEU A 46 -10.95 -7.50 24.16
N ARG A 47 -10.36 -8.37 23.34
CA ARG A 47 -9.56 -9.52 23.82
C ARG A 47 -8.12 -9.55 23.31
N ALA A 48 -7.90 -9.16 22.07
CA ALA A 48 -6.58 -9.10 21.45
C ALA A 48 -5.72 -8.02 22.09
N TYR A 49 -4.42 -8.27 22.20
CA TYR A 49 -3.47 -7.28 22.67
C TYR A 49 -2.91 -6.46 21.53
N TYR A 50 -2.66 -5.19 21.78
CA TYR A 50 -2.06 -4.23 20.87
C TYR A 50 -0.86 -3.58 21.54
N PHE A 51 0.12 -3.13 20.77
CA PHE A 51 1.30 -2.48 21.29
C PHE A 51 1.60 -1.15 20.61
N ILE A 52 2.34 -0.31 21.33
CA ILE A 52 3.08 0.85 20.81
C ILE A 52 4.51 0.72 21.34
N SER A 53 5.48 0.92 20.45
CA SER A 53 6.91 0.94 20.78
C SER A 53 7.41 2.36 20.84
N GLY A 54 8.08 2.74 21.93
CA GLY A 54 8.58 4.11 22.05
C GLY A 54 8.73 4.63 23.47
N GLU A 55 8.58 5.95 23.56
CA GLU A 55 8.55 6.74 24.77
C GLU A 55 7.23 7.51 24.81
N LEU A 56 6.48 7.35 25.90
CA LEU A 56 5.29 8.15 26.16
C LEU A 56 5.47 9.00 27.41
N SER A 57 4.97 10.24 27.38
CA SER A 57 4.91 11.11 28.57
C SER A 57 3.96 10.57 29.63
N GLU A 58 2.89 9.92 29.19
CA GLU A 58 1.87 9.28 30.01
C GLU A 58 1.41 7.99 29.33
N PRO A 59 1.01 6.95 30.08
CA PRO A 59 0.58 5.67 29.51
C PRO A 59 -0.84 5.73 28.91
N ILE A 60 -1.09 6.72 28.06
CA ILE A 60 -2.34 6.96 27.34
C ILE A 60 -2.00 7.05 25.86
N ARG A 61 -2.67 6.29 25.01
CA ARG A 61 -2.50 6.29 23.55
C ARG A 61 -3.07 7.57 22.95
N SER A 62 -2.18 8.46 22.50
CA SER A 62 -2.55 9.63 21.71
C SER A 62 -1.34 10.19 20.95
N ASN A 63 -1.60 11.02 19.94
CA ASN A 63 -0.54 11.74 19.23
C ASN A 63 0.20 12.76 20.11
N LYS A 64 -0.35 13.15 21.27
CA LYS A 64 0.25 14.13 22.19
C LYS A 64 1.21 13.48 23.18
N THR A 65 0.87 12.27 23.60
CA THR A 65 1.58 11.52 24.65
C THR A 65 2.72 10.69 24.08
N LEU A 66 2.63 10.24 22.83
CA LEU A 66 3.71 9.54 22.15
C LEU A 66 4.79 10.52 21.70
N LEU A 67 5.92 10.53 22.41
CA LEU A 67 7.04 11.44 22.19
C LEU A 67 7.96 10.92 21.08
N ARG A 68 8.30 9.63 21.14
CA ARG A 68 9.19 8.96 20.18
C ARG A 68 8.73 7.54 19.94
N LYS A 69 8.96 7.02 18.73
CA LYS A 69 8.86 5.59 18.42
C LYS A 69 10.24 4.96 18.37
N THR A 70 10.33 3.69 18.73
CA THR A 70 11.59 2.91 18.68
C THR A 70 11.59 1.83 17.61
N LEU A 71 10.42 1.46 17.07
CA LEU A 71 10.30 0.50 15.96
C LEU A 71 9.43 1.12 14.86
N LEU A 72 9.74 0.77 13.61
CA LEU A 72 8.86 1.06 12.48
C LEU A 72 7.93 -0.13 12.27
N ALA A 73 6.63 0.11 12.20
CA ALA A 73 5.63 -0.94 12.01
C ALA A 73 4.72 -0.61 10.82
N ILE A 74 4.50 -1.59 9.96
CA ILE A 74 3.70 -1.47 8.73
C ILE A 74 2.70 -2.62 8.70
N ASP A 75 1.41 -2.31 8.52
CA ASP A 75 0.35 -3.31 8.32
C ASP A 75 0.15 -3.54 6.82
N TYR A 76 0.29 -4.79 6.40
CA TYR A 76 0.01 -5.25 5.04
C TYR A 76 -1.31 -6.01 5.04
N ASP A 77 -2.25 -5.55 4.22
CA ASP A 77 -3.61 -6.08 4.17
C ASP A 77 -4.05 -6.34 2.73
N GLY A 78 -4.79 -7.43 2.52
CA GLY A 78 -5.41 -7.72 1.22
C GLY A 78 -4.40 -7.92 0.09
N LEU A 79 -3.22 -8.47 0.40
CA LEU A 79 -2.23 -8.77 -0.62
C LEU A 79 -2.71 -9.94 -1.49
N ASP A 80 -2.60 -9.77 -2.80
CA ASP A 80 -2.80 -10.82 -3.80
C ASP A 80 -1.47 -11.57 -4.04
N LEU A 81 -0.97 -12.19 -2.96
CA LEU A 81 0.27 -12.98 -2.90
C LEU A 81 0.07 -14.13 -1.92
N THR A 82 0.78 -15.24 -2.09
CA THR A 82 0.87 -16.27 -1.03
C THR A 82 1.76 -15.80 0.13
N ALA A 83 1.73 -16.52 1.25
CA ALA A 83 2.62 -16.23 2.37
C ALA A 83 4.11 -16.38 1.98
N GLU A 84 4.43 -17.41 1.20
CA GLU A 84 5.78 -17.71 0.72
C GLU A 84 6.27 -16.67 -0.31
N GLU A 85 5.37 -16.19 -1.17
CA GLU A 85 5.67 -15.09 -2.11
C GLU A 85 5.93 -13.79 -1.35
N PHE A 86 5.12 -13.49 -0.33
CA PHE A 86 5.33 -12.33 0.53
C PHE A 86 6.67 -12.41 1.27
N GLU A 87 7.01 -13.55 1.86
CA GLU A 87 8.30 -13.79 2.51
C GLU A 87 9.46 -13.59 1.54
N SER A 88 9.41 -14.25 0.38
CA SER A 88 10.44 -14.16 -0.66
C SER A 88 10.62 -12.72 -1.13
N HIS A 89 9.51 -11.96 -1.25
CA HIS A 89 9.54 -10.56 -1.62
C HIS A 89 10.21 -9.68 -0.55
N LEU A 90 9.87 -9.87 0.72
CA LEU A 90 10.52 -9.14 1.83
C LEU A 90 12.02 -9.45 1.88
N LEU A 91 12.40 -10.73 1.81
CA LEU A 91 13.82 -11.12 1.81
C LEU A 91 14.56 -10.57 0.59
N ASN A 92 13.93 -10.49 -0.58
CA ASN A 92 14.55 -9.86 -1.75
C ASN A 92 14.77 -8.35 -1.52
N LYS A 93 13.73 -7.63 -1.06
CA LYS A 93 13.77 -6.16 -0.95
C LYS A 93 14.54 -5.64 0.25
N ILE A 94 14.43 -6.30 1.40
CA ILE A 94 14.90 -5.77 2.68
C ILE A 94 15.75 -6.77 3.49
N ASN A 95 16.37 -7.79 2.87
CA ASN A 95 17.26 -8.74 3.60
C ASN A 95 18.37 -8.06 4.42
N ALA A 96 18.81 -6.86 4.03
CA ALA A 96 19.86 -6.18 4.74
C ALA A 96 19.41 -5.66 6.12
N LEU A 97 18.10 -5.52 6.34
CA LEU A 97 17.50 -4.97 7.55
C LEU A 97 17.10 -6.06 8.54
N THR A 98 17.32 -5.83 9.82
CA THR A 98 16.71 -6.62 10.89
C THR A 98 15.20 -6.36 10.95
N PHE A 99 14.39 -7.38 10.69
CA PHE A 99 12.93 -7.26 10.71
C PHE A 99 12.25 -8.54 11.18
N TYR A 100 11.01 -8.39 11.64
CA TYR A 100 10.12 -9.47 12.02
C TYR A 100 8.75 -9.22 11.42
N ALA A 101 8.24 -10.17 10.64
CA ALA A 101 6.89 -10.13 10.10
C ALA A 101 6.06 -11.30 10.65
N TYR A 102 4.81 -11.04 11.02
CA TYR A 102 3.91 -12.09 11.51
C TYR A 102 2.48 -11.90 11.03
N PRO A 103 1.70 -13.00 10.88
CA PRO A 103 0.34 -12.92 10.36
C PRO A 103 -0.58 -12.07 11.25
N SER A 104 -1.44 -11.26 10.62
CA SER A 104 -2.50 -10.56 11.34
C SER A 104 -3.65 -11.52 11.69
N ILE A 105 -4.50 -11.17 12.66
CA ILE A 105 -5.65 -12.00 13.07
C ILE A 105 -6.60 -12.37 11.93
N ARG A 106 -6.60 -11.65 10.80
CA ARG A 106 -7.46 -11.92 9.63
C ARG A 106 -6.69 -12.57 8.47
N HIS A 107 -5.42 -12.93 8.67
CA HIS A 107 -4.63 -13.67 7.69
C HIS A 107 -5.33 -14.99 7.32
N GLY A 108 -5.35 -15.35 6.04
CA GLY A 108 -6.04 -16.55 5.53
C GLY A 108 -7.56 -16.43 5.41
N MET A 109 -8.19 -15.54 6.18
CA MET A 109 -9.63 -15.24 6.07
C MET A 109 -9.95 -14.11 5.08
N ALA A 110 -9.02 -13.17 4.93
CA ALA A 110 -9.20 -11.96 4.12
C ALA A 110 -7.93 -11.66 3.31
N GLY A 111 -7.38 -12.71 2.69
CA GLY A 111 -6.13 -12.68 1.93
C GLY A 111 -4.87 -12.74 2.81
N THR A 112 -3.72 -12.50 2.18
CA THR A 112 -2.43 -12.44 2.85
C THR A 112 -2.30 -11.12 3.60
N ARG A 113 -2.22 -11.23 4.93
CA ARG A 113 -2.15 -10.08 5.85
C ARG A 113 -1.03 -10.27 6.86
N TYR A 114 -0.15 -9.29 6.99
CA TYR A 114 1.05 -9.35 7.81
C TYR A 114 1.35 -8.02 8.48
N ARG A 115 1.89 -8.07 9.69
CA ARG A 115 2.54 -6.90 10.30
C ARG A 115 4.03 -7.03 10.18
N LEU A 116 4.66 -6.06 9.54
CA LEU A 116 6.11 -5.96 9.41
C LEU A 116 6.64 -4.99 10.46
N ILE A 117 7.53 -5.47 11.32
CA ILE A 117 8.24 -4.70 12.34
C ILE A 117 9.70 -4.60 11.94
N ILE A 118 10.23 -3.39 11.82
CA ILE A 118 11.62 -3.15 11.44
C ILE A 118 12.35 -2.49 12.60
N LYS A 119 13.51 -3.06 12.95
CA LYS A 119 14.39 -2.51 13.99
C LYS A 119 15.07 -1.24 13.48
N THR A 120 15.16 -0.23 14.34
CA THR A 120 15.77 1.07 14.03
C THR A 120 17.03 1.29 14.86
N ASP A 121 17.97 2.10 14.38
CA ASP A 121 19.20 2.42 15.13
C ASP A 121 19.00 3.43 16.25
N ARG A 122 17.97 4.28 16.12
CA ARG A 122 17.59 5.24 17.14
C ARG A 122 16.09 5.48 17.14
N PRO A 123 15.53 5.96 18.27
CA PRO A 123 14.17 6.45 18.28
C PRO A 123 13.96 7.61 17.30
N PHE A 124 12.75 7.71 16.76
CA PHE A 124 12.35 8.74 15.81
C PHE A 124 11.09 9.48 16.28
N THR A 125 10.88 10.65 15.70
CA THR A 125 9.84 11.63 16.04
C THR A 125 8.63 11.50 15.12
N LYS A 126 7.58 12.26 15.43
CA LYS A 126 6.35 12.30 14.62
C LYS A 126 6.63 12.85 13.22
N GLU A 127 7.50 13.84 13.11
CA GLU A 127 7.87 14.51 11.86
C GLU A 127 8.64 13.56 10.93
N GLU A 128 9.44 12.65 11.50
CA GLU A 128 10.21 11.64 10.77
C GLU A 128 9.36 10.43 10.34
N ASN A 129 8.23 10.17 11.01
CA ASN A 129 7.42 8.95 10.82
C ASN A 129 6.96 8.75 9.37
N THR A 130 6.30 9.74 8.77
CA THR A 130 5.76 9.60 7.40
C THR A 130 6.87 9.44 6.36
N PRO A 131 7.95 10.26 6.36
CA PRO A 131 9.08 10.04 5.46
C PRO A 131 9.72 8.66 5.61
N LEU A 132 9.86 8.13 6.84
CA LEU A 132 10.43 6.81 7.10
C LEU A 132 9.55 5.68 6.56
N ILE A 133 8.25 5.73 6.82
CA ILE A 133 7.30 4.75 6.29
C ILE A 133 7.41 4.75 4.77
N LYS A 134 7.33 5.93 4.13
CA LYS A 134 7.43 6.05 2.67
C LYS A 134 8.76 5.54 2.12
N PHE A 135 9.88 5.84 2.78
CA PHE A 135 11.19 5.34 2.37
C PHE A 135 11.21 3.81 2.25
N VAL A 136 10.65 3.13 3.26
CA VAL A 136 10.59 1.67 3.33
C VAL A 136 9.54 1.11 2.38
N THR A 137 8.32 1.65 2.39
CA THR A 137 7.22 1.13 1.57
C THR A 137 7.46 1.35 0.08
N ASP A 138 8.09 2.46 -0.32
CA ASP A 138 8.52 2.70 -1.71
C ASP A 138 9.56 1.66 -2.16
N HIS A 139 10.42 1.21 -1.24
CA HIS A 139 11.44 0.21 -1.54
C HIS A 139 10.87 -1.21 -1.62
N ILE A 140 9.93 -1.53 -0.73
CA ILE A 140 9.20 -2.80 -0.75
C ILE A 140 8.29 -2.86 -1.98
N GLY A 141 7.57 -1.79 -2.29
CA GLY A 141 6.75 -1.70 -3.50
C GLY A 141 5.48 -2.55 -3.47
N LEU A 142 4.94 -2.82 -2.28
CA LEU A 142 3.64 -3.49 -2.09
C LEU A 142 2.62 -2.52 -1.48
N PRO A 143 1.32 -2.66 -1.80
CA PRO A 143 0.28 -1.88 -1.13
C PRO A 143 0.26 -2.21 0.36
N TYR A 144 -0.01 -1.21 1.20
CA TYR A 144 -0.06 -1.35 2.65
C TYR A 144 -1.18 -0.48 3.22
N ASP A 145 -1.65 -0.79 4.43
CA ASP A 145 -2.68 0.01 5.09
C ASP A 145 -2.11 1.37 5.50
N GLN A 146 -2.66 2.44 4.91
CA GLN A 146 -2.30 3.83 5.18
C GLN A 146 -2.50 4.23 6.65
N ALA A 147 -3.35 3.51 7.41
CA ALA A 147 -3.46 3.70 8.85
C ALA A 147 -2.10 3.53 9.58
N SER A 148 -1.15 2.80 8.99
CA SER A 148 0.24 2.68 9.47
C SER A 148 0.94 4.05 9.56
N GLU A 149 0.56 5.04 8.75
CA GLU A 149 1.10 6.41 8.83
C GLU A 149 0.62 7.18 10.07
N THR A 150 -0.42 6.72 10.76
CA THR A 150 -0.92 7.39 11.96
C THR A 150 0.08 7.25 13.11
N TRP A 151 0.51 8.39 13.66
CA TRP A 151 1.58 8.42 14.67
C TRP A 151 1.29 7.53 15.88
N SER A 152 0.15 7.70 16.56
CA SER A 152 -0.22 6.85 17.69
C SER A 152 -1.06 5.62 17.32
N GLN A 153 -0.87 5.06 16.11
CA GLN A 153 -1.50 3.80 15.73
C GLN A 153 -0.93 2.66 16.58
N ALA A 154 -1.79 1.90 17.24
CA ALA A 154 -1.39 0.70 17.95
C ALA A 154 -1.45 -0.51 17.01
N MET A 155 -0.46 -1.38 17.10
CA MET A 155 -0.32 -2.55 16.24
C MET A 155 -0.76 -3.79 17.00
N GLY A 156 -1.54 -4.67 16.37
CA GLY A 156 -2.00 -5.90 17.03
C GLY A 156 -0.84 -6.87 17.25
N LEU A 157 -0.72 -7.44 18.44
CA LEU A 157 0.20 -8.54 18.73
C LEU A 157 -0.28 -9.84 18.08
N LYS A 158 0.55 -10.89 18.19
CA LYS A 158 0.32 -12.21 17.61
C LYS A 158 -0.97 -12.83 18.16
N VAL A 159 -1.92 -13.07 17.26
CA VAL A 159 -3.21 -13.71 17.55
C VAL A 159 -3.52 -14.71 16.45
N THR A 160 -3.97 -15.90 16.84
CA THR A 160 -4.28 -16.96 15.89
C THR A 160 -5.51 -17.79 16.30
N PHE A 161 -6.04 -18.53 15.34
CA PHE A 161 -7.07 -19.54 15.54
C PHE A 161 -6.57 -20.97 15.27
N GLU A 162 -5.30 -21.11 14.89
CA GLU A 162 -4.63 -22.39 14.73
C GLU A 162 -3.74 -22.69 15.94
N ASP A 163 -3.03 -23.82 15.93
CA ASP A 163 -2.03 -24.11 16.94
C ASP A 163 -0.81 -23.17 16.83
N GLU A 164 -0.06 -23.02 17.93
CA GLU A 164 1.05 -22.06 17.98
C GLU A 164 2.19 -22.41 17.02
N GLU A 165 2.44 -23.70 16.75
CA GLU A 165 3.51 -24.18 15.87
C GLU A 165 3.20 -23.79 14.41
N SER A 166 1.99 -24.11 13.94
CA SER A 166 1.50 -23.71 12.62
C SER A 166 1.51 -22.19 12.41
N TYR A 167 1.29 -21.39 13.47
CA TYR A 167 1.39 -19.92 13.38
C TYR A 167 2.83 -19.43 13.31
N LEU A 168 3.74 -20.06 14.06
CA LEU A 168 5.17 -19.72 14.08
C LEU A 168 5.84 -20.02 12.74
N ASP A 169 5.45 -21.08 12.04
CA ASP A 169 5.94 -21.41 10.71
C ASP A 169 5.65 -20.32 9.67
N LYS A 170 4.64 -19.47 9.91
CA LYS A 170 4.29 -18.32 9.07
C LYS A 170 5.00 -17.03 9.51
N CYS A 171 5.71 -17.03 10.64
CA CYS A 171 6.42 -15.86 11.11
C CYS A 171 7.79 -15.77 10.44
N ILE A 172 8.13 -14.58 9.95
CA ILE A 172 9.36 -14.33 9.21
C ILE A 172 10.28 -13.52 10.10
N TYR A 173 11.42 -14.09 10.49
CA TYR A 173 12.46 -13.38 11.20
C TYR A 173 13.71 -13.26 10.33
N ASN A 174 14.19 -12.04 10.13
CA ASN A 174 15.44 -11.78 9.43
C ASN A 174 16.34 -10.93 10.30
N GLU A 175 17.50 -11.47 10.69
CA GLU A 175 18.51 -10.72 11.44
C GLU A 175 19.16 -9.63 10.58
N GLY A 176 19.35 -9.91 9.28
CA GLY A 176 19.95 -8.99 8.32
C GLY A 176 21.40 -8.62 8.62
N LYS A 177 21.91 -7.57 7.96
CA LYS A 177 23.27 -7.04 8.17
C LYS A 177 23.30 -5.86 9.14
N GLY A 178 22.14 -5.31 9.47
CA GLY A 178 21.99 -4.17 10.36
C GLY A 178 20.56 -3.69 10.43
N VAL A 179 20.36 -2.58 11.14
CA VAL A 179 19.05 -1.99 11.39
C VAL A 179 18.77 -0.80 10.46
N LEU A 180 17.52 -0.35 10.38
CA LEU A 180 17.17 0.84 9.62
C LEU A 180 17.86 2.08 10.20
N LYS A 181 18.72 2.71 9.40
CA LYS A 181 19.43 3.95 9.72
C LYS A 181 18.50 5.14 9.49
N ILE A 182 17.94 5.69 10.58
CA ILE A 182 16.91 6.73 10.49
C ILE A 182 17.41 7.96 9.72
N ASP A 183 18.56 8.51 10.10
CA ASP A 183 19.08 9.74 9.48
C ASP A 183 19.35 9.56 7.99
N ASN A 184 19.92 8.42 7.59
CA ASN A 184 20.19 8.11 6.18
C ASN A 184 18.89 7.98 5.36
N ALA A 185 17.85 7.36 5.93
CA ALA A 185 16.56 7.22 5.28
C ALA A 185 15.88 8.60 5.08
N ILE A 186 15.92 9.46 6.11
CA ILE A 186 15.38 10.83 6.04
C ILE A 186 16.12 11.67 5.00
N GLU A 187 17.46 11.64 5.01
CA GLU A 187 18.29 12.38 4.05
C GLU A 187 17.95 11.97 2.61
N LYS A 188 17.91 10.66 2.32
CA LYS A 188 17.54 10.14 1.00
C LYS A 188 16.12 10.55 0.58
N MET A 189 15.17 10.62 1.50
CA MET A 189 13.82 11.08 1.19
C MET A 189 13.76 12.58 0.90
N ALA A 190 14.54 13.38 1.62
CA ALA A 190 14.68 14.80 1.35
C ALA A 190 15.28 15.04 -0.04
N GLU A 191 16.34 14.32 -0.40
CA GLU A 191 16.95 14.36 -1.74
C GLU A 191 15.97 13.96 -2.85
N ARG A 192 15.22 12.87 -2.68
CA ARG A 192 14.19 12.43 -3.64
C ARG A 192 13.12 13.51 -3.85
N THR A 193 12.71 14.17 -2.77
CA THR A 193 11.70 15.24 -2.81
C THR A 193 12.24 16.50 -3.48
N ALA A 194 13.48 16.88 -3.18
CA ALA A 194 14.18 17.99 -3.84
C ALA A 194 14.29 17.74 -5.36
N LYS A 195 14.72 16.54 -5.78
CA LYS A 195 14.78 16.14 -7.20
C LYS A 195 13.41 16.15 -7.90
N LYS A 196 12.31 15.82 -7.20
CA LYS A 196 10.94 15.93 -7.76
C LYS A 196 10.53 17.40 -7.94
N LYS A 197 10.87 18.28 -6.98
CA LYS A 197 10.56 19.71 -7.03
C LYS A 197 11.38 20.45 -8.10
N ASP A 198 12.59 19.97 -8.38
CA ASP A 198 13.49 20.48 -9.41
C ASP A 198 13.15 19.97 -10.83
N ARG A 199 12.13 19.11 -10.98
CA ARG A 199 11.46 18.93 -12.27
C ARG A 199 10.61 20.18 -12.53
N SER A 200 11.26 21.30 -12.86
CA SER A 200 10.60 22.42 -13.52
C SER A 200 9.77 21.84 -14.67
N LYS A 201 8.49 22.23 -14.80
CA LYS A 201 7.78 22.06 -16.08
C LYS A 201 8.77 22.50 -17.16
N PRO A 202 9.09 21.68 -18.17
CA PRO A 202 9.97 22.16 -19.23
C PRO A 202 9.41 23.49 -19.68
N ALA A 203 10.26 24.52 -19.71
CA ALA A 203 9.84 25.78 -20.29
C ALA A 203 9.50 25.48 -21.74
N PHE A 204 8.21 25.43 -22.09
CA PHE A 204 7.76 25.23 -23.45
C PHE A 204 8.05 26.53 -24.23
N THR A 205 9.33 26.82 -24.46
CA THR A 205 9.81 28.03 -25.15
C THR A 205 9.89 27.85 -26.66
N VAL A 206 9.63 26.63 -27.15
CA VAL A 206 9.63 26.31 -28.57
C VAL A 206 8.19 26.40 -29.09
N GLN A 207 7.92 27.36 -29.98
CA GLN A 207 6.73 27.30 -30.82
C GLN A 207 6.88 26.13 -31.81
N TYR A 208 6.13 25.06 -31.59
CA TYR A 208 6.07 23.93 -32.50
C TYR A 208 5.35 24.35 -33.79
N SER A 209 6.06 24.41 -34.92
CA SER A 209 5.51 24.75 -36.24
C SER A 209 5.00 23.55 -37.05
N ARG A 210 4.89 22.37 -36.42
CA ARG A 210 4.39 21.17 -37.11
C ARG A 210 2.89 21.29 -37.34
N LYS A 211 2.44 20.91 -38.55
CA LYS A 211 1.02 20.78 -38.83
C LYS A 211 0.41 19.75 -37.87
N ARG A 212 -0.59 20.16 -37.10
CA ARG A 212 -1.32 19.31 -36.16
C ARG A 212 -1.95 18.13 -36.92
N THR A 213 -1.78 16.92 -36.39
CA THR A 213 -2.35 15.69 -36.96
C THR A 213 -3.48 15.17 -36.09
N PHE A 214 -4.36 14.35 -36.67
CA PHE A 214 -5.39 13.63 -35.92
C PHE A 214 -4.80 12.81 -34.77
N THR A 215 -3.66 12.14 -34.97
CA THR A 215 -2.98 11.39 -33.92
C THR A 215 -2.49 12.28 -32.78
N ALA A 216 -2.02 13.50 -33.07
CA ALA A 216 -1.62 14.45 -32.04
C ALA A 216 -2.83 14.89 -31.20
N GLU A 217 -3.96 15.23 -31.85
CA GLU A 217 -5.22 15.54 -31.17
C GLU A 217 -5.74 14.38 -30.32
N PHE A 218 -5.60 13.15 -30.83
CA PHE A 218 -5.98 11.96 -30.09
C PHE A 218 -5.11 11.78 -28.83
N LEU A 219 -3.79 11.85 -28.95
CA LEU A 219 -2.86 11.67 -27.82
C LEU A 219 -3.05 12.74 -26.75
N GLU A 220 -3.29 13.99 -27.14
CA GLU A 220 -3.61 15.07 -26.21
C GLU A 220 -4.95 14.80 -25.49
N SER A 221 -5.96 14.30 -26.19
CA SER A 221 -7.25 13.97 -25.57
C SER A 221 -7.22 12.83 -24.56
N LEU A 222 -6.14 12.03 -24.52
CA LEU A 222 -5.97 10.95 -23.53
C LEU A 222 -5.72 11.49 -22.11
N ILE A 223 -5.31 12.75 -21.98
CA ILE A 223 -4.94 13.37 -20.70
C ILE A 223 -5.85 14.55 -20.32
N ASP A 224 -6.92 14.77 -21.10
CA ASP A 224 -7.89 15.81 -20.79
C ASP A 224 -8.69 15.43 -19.54
N PRO A 225 -8.83 16.32 -18.54
CA PRO A 225 -9.68 16.06 -17.39
C PRO A 225 -11.14 15.98 -17.83
N VAL A 226 -11.89 15.01 -17.29
CA VAL A 226 -13.28 14.76 -17.69
C VAL A 226 -14.23 14.92 -16.52
N GLU A 227 -15.20 15.82 -16.67
CA GLU A 227 -16.28 16.00 -15.70
C GLU A 227 -17.16 14.75 -15.59
N LYS A 228 -17.69 14.50 -14.38
CA LYS A 228 -18.44 13.29 -14.02
C LYS A 228 -19.53 12.88 -15.02
N GLY A 229 -20.25 13.84 -15.60
CA GLY A 229 -21.34 13.59 -16.56
C GLY A 229 -20.90 13.17 -17.96
N SER A 230 -19.62 13.36 -18.32
CA SER A 230 -19.10 13.18 -19.68
C SER A 230 -18.21 11.93 -19.85
N ARG A 231 -17.94 11.20 -18.77
CA ARG A 231 -17.01 10.05 -18.72
C ARG A 231 -17.32 8.96 -19.75
N ASN A 232 -18.55 8.44 -19.76
CA ASN A 232 -18.98 7.39 -20.69
C ASN A 232 -18.87 7.83 -22.17
N VAL A 233 -19.26 9.08 -22.47
CA VAL A 233 -19.16 9.65 -23.81
C VAL A 233 -17.70 9.83 -24.23
N HIS A 234 -16.85 10.26 -23.31
CA HIS A 234 -15.43 10.47 -23.55
C HIS A 234 -14.70 9.13 -23.78
N LEU A 235 -14.92 8.14 -22.91
CA LEU A 235 -14.34 6.80 -23.03
C LEU A 235 -14.76 6.13 -24.35
N THR A 236 -16.05 6.24 -24.71
CA THR A 236 -16.58 5.77 -25.99
C THR A 236 -15.83 6.35 -27.18
N LYS A 237 -15.57 7.67 -27.16
CA LYS A 237 -14.85 8.36 -28.24
C LYS A 237 -13.39 7.89 -28.33
N LEU A 238 -12.71 7.75 -27.20
CA LEU A 238 -11.31 7.33 -27.20
C LEU A 238 -11.15 5.88 -27.68
N ILE A 239 -12.00 4.97 -27.22
CA ILE A 239 -12.02 3.56 -27.68
C ILE A 239 -12.25 3.50 -29.20
N GLY A 240 -13.23 4.25 -29.72
CA GLY A 240 -13.47 4.31 -31.16
C GLY A 240 -12.28 4.88 -31.96
N LYS A 241 -11.64 5.95 -31.45
CA LYS A 241 -10.42 6.50 -32.08
C LYS A 241 -9.27 5.50 -32.08
N MET A 242 -9.05 4.79 -30.99
CA MET A 242 -8.00 3.77 -30.89
C MET A 242 -8.18 2.65 -31.91
N PHE A 243 -9.40 2.12 -32.06
CA PHE A 243 -9.69 1.12 -33.09
C PHE A 243 -9.51 1.67 -34.50
N SER A 244 -9.95 2.91 -34.77
CA SER A 244 -9.72 3.54 -36.08
C SER A 244 -8.25 3.73 -36.46
N LEU A 245 -7.34 3.69 -35.48
CA LEU A 245 -5.89 3.73 -35.66
C LEU A 245 -5.27 2.32 -35.85
N GLY A 246 -6.08 1.27 -35.84
CA GLY A 246 -5.65 -0.12 -36.01
C GLY A 246 -5.06 -0.76 -34.75
N MET A 247 -5.37 -0.25 -33.57
CA MET A 247 -4.89 -0.84 -32.30
C MET A 247 -5.57 -2.18 -32.01
N THR A 248 -4.86 -3.11 -31.37
CA THR A 248 -5.42 -4.41 -30.96
C THR A 248 -6.44 -4.23 -29.84
N ALA A 249 -7.46 -5.09 -29.81
CA ALA A 249 -8.49 -5.07 -28.76
C ALA A 249 -7.90 -5.12 -27.34
N GLU A 250 -6.85 -5.90 -27.12
CA GLU A 250 -6.14 -6.01 -25.83
C GLU A 250 -5.49 -4.68 -25.42
N ALA A 251 -4.82 -4.00 -26.37
CA ALA A 251 -4.23 -2.69 -26.10
C ALA A 251 -5.31 -1.65 -25.83
N VAL A 252 -6.38 -1.62 -26.64
CA VAL A 252 -7.50 -0.69 -26.44
C VAL A 252 -8.18 -0.91 -25.09
N TYR A 253 -8.35 -2.15 -24.68
CA TYR A 253 -8.91 -2.50 -23.37
C TYR A 253 -8.03 -2.00 -22.23
N SER A 254 -6.71 -2.24 -22.32
CA SER A 254 -5.75 -1.76 -21.31
C SER A 254 -5.74 -0.24 -21.20
N TYR A 255 -5.77 0.47 -22.35
CA TYR A 255 -5.85 1.93 -22.36
C TYR A 255 -7.17 2.45 -21.78
N ALA A 256 -8.29 1.76 -21.99
CA ALA A 256 -9.57 2.16 -21.42
C ALA A 256 -9.53 2.21 -19.89
N TYR A 257 -8.89 1.24 -19.23
CA TYR A 257 -8.70 1.26 -17.78
C TYR A 257 -7.72 2.34 -17.32
N ILE A 258 -6.59 2.52 -18.03
CA ILE A 258 -5.64 3.61 -17.73
C ILE A 258 -6.35 4.97 -17.80
N ILE A 259 -7.13 5.24 -18.84
CA ILE A 259 -7.87 6.51 -18.96
C ILE A 259 -8.88 6.65 -17.81
N ASN A 260 -9.62 5.58 -17.49
CA ASN A 260 -10.63 5.56 -16.44
C ASN A 260 -10.03 5.87 -15.05
N GLU A 261 -8.84 5.35 -14.75
CA GLU A 261 -8.16 5.55 -13.48
C GLU A 261 -7.47 6.92 -13.36
N TYR A 262 -6.86 7.41 -14.45
CA TYR A 262 -5.99 8.58 -14.39
C TYR A 262 -6.65 9.89 -14.83
N SER A 263 -7.70 9.86 -15.65
CA SER A 263 -8.30 11.07 -16.24
C SER A 263 -9.65 11.45 -15.64
N PHE A 264 -10.28 10.56 -14.87
CA PHE A 264 -11.59 10.81 -14.25
C PHE A 264 -11.42 11.05 -12.75
N GLU A 265 -12.02 12.11 -12.22
CA GLU A 265 -12.01 12.39 -10.77
C GLU A 265 -12.64 11.24 -9.96
N GLU A 266 -13.61 10.55 -10.56
CA GLU A 266 -14.21 9.33 -10.05
C GLU A 266 -14.24 8.33 -11.22
N PRO A 267 -13.55 7.18 -11.11
CA PRO A 267 -13.60 6.15 -12.15
C PRO A 267 -15.02 5.63 -12.38
N LEU A 268 -15.30 5.17 -13.60
CA LEU A 268 -16.46 4.33 -13.89
C LEU A 268 -16.22 2.93 -13.30
N ASP A 269 -17.31 2.23 -12.96
CA ASP A 269 -17.20 0.85 -12.53
C ASP A 269 -16.83 -0.09 -13.69
N ASP A 270 -16.35 -1.28 -13.36
CA ASP A 270 -15.91 -2.27 -14.34
C ASP A 270 -17.04 -2.67 -15.30
N GLU A 271 -18.29 -2.69 -14.84
CA GLU A 271 -19.43 -3.06 -15.67
C GLU A 271 -19.65 -2.02 -16.78
N GLU A 272 -19.60 -0.73 -16.43
CA GLU A 272 -19.71 0.40 -17.35
C GLU A 272 -18.56 0.45 -18.36
N VAL A 273 -17.31 0.26 -17.90
CA VAL A 273 -16.13 0.21 -18.77
C VAL A 273 -16.23 -0.97 -19.74
N ASN A 274 -16.54 -2.17 -19.23
CA ASN A 274 -16.65 -3.38 -20.03
C ASN A 274 -17.79 -3.31 -21.05
N LYS A 275 -18.95 -2.78 -20.64
CA LYS A 275 -20.10 -2.55 -21.52
C LYS A 275 -19.75 -1.60 -22.65
N THR A 276 -19.07 -0.50 -22.33
CA THR A 276 -18.63 0.49 -23.32
C THR A 276 -17.64 -0.13 -24.30
N PHE A 277 -16.60 -0.80 -23.80
CA PHE A 277 -15.59 -1.46 -24.62
C PHE A 277 -16.20 -2.49 -25.57
N ARG A 278 -17.02 -3.42 -25.05
CA ARG A 278 -17.66 -4.47 -25.86
C ARG A 278 -18.57 -3.87 -26.93
N SER A 279 -19.30 -2.81 -26.61
CA SER A 279 -20.19 -2.14 -27.57
C SER A 279 -19.42 -1.57 -28.76
N ILE A 280 -18.25 -0.96 -28.51
CA ILE A 280 -17.45 -0.35 -29.57
C ILE A 280 -16.63 -1.39 -30.33
N LEU A 281 -16.06 -2.39 -29.65
CA LEU A 281 -15.37 -3.52 -30.30
C LEU A 281 -16.30 -4.22 -31.29
N LYS A 282 -17.56 -4.49 -30.90
CA LYS A 282 -18.54 -5.10 -31.79
C LYS A 282 -18.75 -4.27 -33.07
N LYS A 283 -18.92 -2.95 -32.92
CA LYS A 283 -19.11 -2.04 -34.07
C LYS A 283 -17.88 -1.99 -34.98
N ASP A 284 -16.69 -2.08 -34.40
CA ASP A 284 -15.44 -2.08 -35.16
C ASP A 284 -15.27 -3.37 -35.98
N VAL A 285 -15.54 -4.53 -35.36
CA VAL A 285 -15.55 -5.83 -36.06
C VAL A 285 -16.57 -5.84 -37.20
N GLU A 286 -17.80 -5.39 -36.96
CA GLU A 286 -18.85 -5.28 -38.00
C GLU A 286 -18.44 -4.35 -39.16
N LYS A 287 -17.59 -3.35 -38.89
CA LYS A 287 -17.08 -2.43 -39.91
C LYS A 287 -15.96 -3.09 -40.73
N MET A 288 -15.02 -3.77 -40.07
CA MET A 288 -13.94 -4.50 -40.74
C MET A 288 -14.48 -5.61 -41.64
N GLU A 289 -15.51 -6.34 -41.20
CA GLU A 289 -16.16 -7.39 -41.99
C GLU A 289 -16.80 -6.84 -43.29
N LYS A 290 -17.32 -5.61 -43.24
CA LYS A 290 -17.91 -4.95 -44.43
C LYS A 290 -16.83 -4.41 -45.37
N GLU A 291 -15.72 -3.93 -44.84
CA GLU A 291 -14.61 -3.37 -45.63
C GLU A 291 -13.73 -4.46 -46.27
N GLY A 292 -13.76 -5.70 -45.75
CA GLY A 292 -13.07 -6.87 -46.32
C GLY A 292 -13.91 -7.72 -47.27
N ALA A 293 -15.16 -7.32 -47.56
CA ALA A 293 -16.09 -8.04 -48.44
C ALA A 293 -16.18 -7.46 -49.87
N ASP A 294 -15.40 -6.42 -50.18
CA ASP A 294 -15.17 -5.83 -51.52
C ASP A 294 -13.73 -6.11 -51.99
#